data_AF-A0A2J0M8F5-F1
#
_entry.id   AF-A0A2J0M8F5-F1
#
_cell.length_a   1.000
_cell.length_b   1.000
_cell.length_c   1.000
_cell.angle_alpha   90.00
_cell.angle_beta   90.00
_cell.angle_gamma   90.00
#
_symmetry.space_group_name_H-M   'P 1'
#
loop_
_entity.id
_entity.type
_entity.pdbx_description
1 polymer ?
#
loop_
_entity_poly.entity_id
_entity_poly.type
_entity_poly.pdbx_seq_one_letter_code
_entity_poly.pdbx_strand_id
1 'polypeptide(L)'
;MPFFDYIAVNEDCEEVSGVVDSANTDIAIDTLTDQGLLVLSLKARDEKSGFSSEITLFQHVKTKDVVIFTRQLAVMVSATLP
;
A
#
# COMPACT_ATOMS: atom_id res chain seq x y z
N MET A 1 -2.88 23.03 -10.45
CA MET A 1 -2.67 22.87 -9.00
C MET A 1 -2.31 21.40 -8.81
N PRO A 2 -1.14 21.06 -8.25
CA PRO A 2 -0.72 19.66 -8.14
C PRO A 2 -1.56 18.97 -7.07
N PHE A 3 -2.25 17.90 -7.47
CA PHE A 3 -2.97 17.04 -6.53
C PHE A 3 -1.99 16.01 -5.97
N PHE A 4 -2.14 15.66 -4.69
CA PHE A 4 -1.35 14.61 -4.05
C PHE A 4 -2.29 13.52 -3.54
N ASP A 5 -2.02 12.29 -3.92
CA ASP A 5 -2.62 11.11 -3.32
C ASP A 5 -1.90 10.81 -2.01
N TYR A 6 -2.65 10.74 -0.92
CA TYR A 6 -2.08 10.41 0.39
C TYR A 6 -2.74 9.16 0.97
N ILE A 7 -1.93 8.40 1.69
CA ILE A 7 -2.36 7.34 2.60
C ILE A 7 -1.92 7.79 3.99
N ALA A 8 -2.89 8.01 4.87
CA ALA A 8 -2.66 8.37 6.25
C ALA A 8 -3.39 7.40 7.17
N VAL A 9 -2.99 7.35 8.43
CA VAL A 9 -3.68 6.61 9.48
C VAL A 9 -4.27 7.59 10.49
N ASN A 10 -5.54 7.36 10.84
CA ASN A 10 -6.22 8.05 11.91
C ASN A 10 -5.81 7.52 13.30
N GLU A 11 -6.15 8.24 14.36
CA GLU A 11 -5.91 7.80 15.75
C GLU A 11 -6.55 6.43 16.08
N ASP A 12 -7.57 6.02 15.33
CA ASP A 12 -8.22 4.70 15.43
C ASP A 12 -7.48 3.57 14.69
N CYS A 13 -6.24 3.80 14.22
CA CYS A 13 -5.46 2.86 13.41
C CYS A 13 -6.14 2.47 12.07
N GLU A 14 -7.06 3.30 11.59
CA GLU A 14 -7.72 3.10 10.30
C GLU A 14 -6.93 3.78 9.19
N GLU A 15 -6.60 3.02 8.14
CA GLU A 15 -5.95 3.54 6.94
C GLU A 15 -6.98 4.33 6.11
N VAL A 16 -6.74 5.63 5.97
CA VAL A 16 -7.52 6.52 5.13
C VAL A 16 -6.71 6.94 3.91
N SER A 17 -7.30 6.69 2.74
CA SER A 17 -6.74 7.12 1.46
C SER A 17 -7.57 8.28 0.92
N GLY A 18 -6.90 9.34 0.49
CA GLY A 18 -7.55 10.56 0.05
C GLY A 18 -6.71 11.35 -0.93
N VAL A 19 -7.29 12.44 -1.43
CA VAL A 19 -6.62 13.38 -2.32
C VAL A 19 -6.53 14.70 -1.58
N VAL A 20 -5.33 15.24 -1.44
CA VAL A 20 -5.08 16.56 -0.86
C VAL A 20 -4.57 17.49 -1.96
N ASP A 21 -5.13 18.70 -2.00
CA ASP A 21 -4.62 19.79 -2.82
C ASP A 21 -3.56 20.54 -2.02
N SER A 22 -2.35 20.59 -2.53
CA SER A 22 -1.25 21.26 -1.84
C SER A 22 -0.21 21.76 -2.84
N ALA A 23 0.43 22.90 -2.54
CA ALA A 23 1.44 23.47 -3.42
C ALA A 23 2.77 22.70 -3.38
N ASN A 24 3.04 21.95 -2.32
CA ASN A 24 4.28 21.20 -2.13
C ASN A 24 4.07 19.99 -1.20
N THR A 25 4.93 18.98 -1.30
CA THR A 25 4.93 17.78 -0.44
C THR A 25 4.98 18.15 1.03
N ASP A 26 5.83 19.11 1.41
CA ASP A 26 5.97 19.55 2.82
C ASP A 26 4.67 20.18 3.35
N ILE A 27 4.03 21.01 2.52
CA ILE A 27 2.74 21.66 2.86
C ILE A 27 1.64 20.59 2.98
N ALA A 28 1.69 19.54 2.15
CA ALA A 28 0.73 18.44 2.21
C ALA A 28 0.90 17.60 3.49
N ILE A 29 2.14 17.42 3.97
CA ILE A 29 2.41 16.73 5.23
C ILE A 29 1.92 17.58 6.40
N ASP A 30 2.19 18.88 6.39
CA ASP A 30 1.73 19.79 7.44
C ASP A 30 0.20 19.87 7.53
N THR A 31 -0.49 19.96 6.38
CA THR A 31 -1.97 19.99 6.38
C THR A 31 -2.59 18.69 6.88
N LEU A 32 -2.02 17.54 6.50
CA LEU A 32 -2.50 16.24 6.99
C LEU A 32 -2.20 16.07 8.49
N THR A 33 -1.02 16.51 8.94
CA THR A 33 -0.64 16.46 10.35
C THR A 33 -1.52 17.36 11.21
N ASP A 34 -1.87 18.56 10.74
CA ASP A 34 -2.80 19.49 11.40
C ASP A 34 -4.22 18.89 11.53
N GLN A 35 -4.61 18.04 10.57
CA GLN A 35 -5.85 17.27 10.61
C GLN A 35 -5.82 16.05 11.54
N GLY A 36 -4.70 15.81 12.26
CA GLY A 36 -4.53 14.65 13.13
C GLY A 36 -4.27 13.34 12.39
N LEU A 37 -3.94 13.41 11.10
CA LEU A 37 -3.68 12.27 10.23
C LEU A 37 -2.18 11.99 10.18
N LEU A 38 -1.76 10.76 10.48
CA LEU A 38 -0.37 10.35 10.34
C LEU A 38 -0.11 9.90 8.91
N VAL A 39 0.64 10.70 8.14
CA VAL A 39 0.97 10.42 6.73
C VAL A 39 1.94 9.24 6.63
N LEU A 40 1.51 8.13 6.02
CA LEU A 40 2.39 6.97 5.73
C LEU A 40 2.99 7.03 4.33
N SER A 41 2.26 7.60 3.38
CA SER A 41 2.68 7.67 2.00
C SER A 41 2.06 8.88 1.33
N LEU A 42 2.87 9.68 0.64
CA LEU A 42 2.41 10.82 -0.15
C LEU A 42 2.96 10.69 -1.57
N LYS A 43 2.08 10.65 -2.57
CA LYS A 43 2.42 10.55 -3.99
C LYS A 43 1.86 11.75 -4.74
N ALA A 44 2.72 12.48 -5.44
CA ALA A 44 2.27 13.50 -6.38
C ALA A 44 1.46 12.84 -7.51
N ARG A 45 0.22 13.30 -7.70
CA ARG A 45 -0.61 12.90 -8.83
C ARG A 45 -0.18 13.74 -10.03
N ASP A 46 0.93 13.35 -10.64
CA ASP A 46 1.28 13.81 -11.98
C ASP A 46 0.15 13.43 -12.94
N GLU A 47 -0.33 14.37 -13.74
CA GLU A 47 -1.42 14.22 -14.74
C GLU A 47 -1.10 13.21 -15.87
N LYS A 48 -0.15 12.29 -15.67
CA LYS A 48 0.01 11.08 -16.50
C LYS A 48 -0.89 9.97 -15.97
N SER A 49 -2.18 10.26 -16.07
CA SER A 49 -3.27 9.30 -16.08
C SER A 49 -2.89 8.09 -16.97
N GLY A 50 -2.71 6.90 -16.39
CA GLY A 50 -2.68 5.68 -17.18
C GLY A 50 -2.13 4.40 -16.55
N PHE A 51 -1.20 4.43 -15.58
CA PHE A 51 -0.41 3.22 -15.28
C PHE A 51 -0.25 2.83 -13.79
N SER A 52 -0.93 3.52 -12.87
CA SER A 52 -0.79 3.25 -11.43
C SER A 52 -1.82 2.27 -10.85
N SER A 53 -2.69 1.68 -11.68
CA SER A 53 -3.58 0.58 -11.28
C SER A 53 -2.93 -0.81 -11.36
N GLU A 54 -1.73 -0.92 -11.96
CA GLU A 54 -1.03 -2.20 -12.07
C GLU A 54 -0.33 -2.61 -10.77
N ILE A 55 0.03 -1.68 -9.89
CA ILE A 55 0.92 -2.01 -8.75
C ILE A 55 0.21 -2.77 -7.61
N THR A 56 -1.11 -2.71 -7.49
CA THR A 56 -1.86 -3.49 -6.48
C THR A 56 -2.34 -4.85 -6.99
N LEU A 57 -2.42 -5.07 -8.30
CA LEU A 57 -2.81 -6.36 -8.89
C LEU A 57 -1.66 -7.36 -9.00
N PHE A 58 -0.40 -6.89 -9.07
CA PHE A 58 0.79 -7.76 -9.10
C PHE A 58 1.23 -8.28 -7.72
N GLN A 59 0.58 -7.86 -6.64
CA GLN A 59 0.83 -8.38 -5.29
C GLN A 59 -0.11 -9.54 -4.91
N HIS A 60 -0.86 -10.09 -5.88
CA HIS A 60 -1.59 -11.34 -5.67
C HIS A 60 -0.64 -12.52 -5.86
N VAL A 61 -0.16 -13.08 -4.76
CA VAL A 61 0.51 -14.39 -4.79
C VAL A 61 -0.50 -15.38 -5.37
N LYS A 62 -0.17 -15.99 -6.50
CA LYS A 62 -1.06 -16.96 -7.15
C LYS A 62 -1.35 -18.06 -6.14
N THR A 63 -2.63 -18.35 -5.89
CA THR A 63 -3.07 -19.42 -4.98
C THR A 63 -2.37 -20.75 -5.27
N LYS A 64 -2.05 -21.00 -6.55
CA LYS A 64 -1.23 -22.14 -7.00
C LYS A 64 0.14 -22.22 -6.32
N ASP A 65 0.83 -21.09 -6.18
CA ASP A 65 2.19 -21.04 -5.63
C ASP A 65 2.17 -21.31 -4.12
N VAL A 66 1.14 -20.84 -3.41
CA VAL A 66 0.88 -21.17 -2.00
C VAL A 66 0.62 -22.67 -1.82
N VAL A 67 -0.19 -23.27 -2.69
CA VAL A 67 -0.51 -24.71 -2.64
C VAL A 67 0.73 -25.56 -2.95
N ILE A 68 1.54 -25.18 -3.95
CA ILE A 68 2.78 -25.90 -4.29
C ILE A 68 3.78 -25.80 -3.15
N PHE A 69 3.97 -24.61 -2.58
CA PHE A 69 4.84 -24.40 -1.43
C PHE A 69 4.41 -25.28 -0.25
N THR A 70 3.12 -25.28 0.09
CA THR A 70 2.58 -26.09 1.20
C THR A 70 2.74 -27.58 0.96
N ARG A 71 2.56 -28.06 -0.28
CA ARG A 71 2.79 -29.47 -0.64
C ARG A 71 4.26 -29.85 -0.48
N GLN A 72 5.18 -29.02 -0.94
CA GLN A 72 6.62 -29.28 -0.80
C GLN A 72 7.06 -29.27 0.66
N LEU A 73 6.54 -28.33 1.45
CA LEU A 73 6.76 -28.29 2.90
C LEU A 73 6.22 -29.56 3.57
N ALA A 74 5.00 -30.00 3.23
CA ALA A 74 4.43 -31.24 3.77
C ALA A 74 5.30 -32.47 3.46
N VAL A 75 5.86 -32.56 2.24
CA VAL A 75 6.77 -33.64 1.86
C VAL A 75 8.07 -33.58 2.67
N MET A 76 8.64 -32.39 2.87
CA MET A 76 9.84 -32.22 3.70
C MET A 76 9.57 -32.62 5.16
N VAL A 77 8.45 -32.19 5.74
CA VAL A 77 8.05 -32.53 7.11
C VAL A 77 7.83 -34.04 7.26
N SER A 78 7.10 -34.67 6.35
CA SER A 78 6.85 -36.12 6.37
C SER A 78 8.11 -36.95 6.12
N ALA A 79 9.10 -36.43 5.39
CA ALA A 79 10.38 -37.11 5.20
C ALA A 79 11.29 -37.02 6.44
N THR A 80 11.06 -36.05 7.32
CA THR A 80 11.82 -35.83 8.56
C THR A 80 11.19 -36.42 9.82
N LEU A 81 9.95 -36.94 9.74
CA LEU A 81 9.28 -37.62 10.84
C LEU A 81 9.21 -39.12 10.54
N PRO A 82 9.74 -40.00 11.41
CA PRO A 82 9.70 -41.46 11.23
C PRO A 82 8.27 -42.03 11.32
#